data_AF-A0A7C1T937-F1
#
_entry.id   AF-A0A7C1T937-F1
#
_cell.length_a   1.000
_cell.length_b   1.000
_cell.length_c   1.000
_cell.angle_alpha   90.00
_cell.angle_beta   90.00
_cell.angle_gamma   90.00
#
_symmetry.space_group_name_H-M   'P 1'
#
loop_
_entity.id
_entity.type
_entity.pdbx_description
1 polymer ?
#
loop_
_entity_poly.entity_id
_entity_poly.type
_entity_poly.pdbx_seq_one_letter_code
_entity_poly.pdbx_strand_id
1 'polypeptide(L)'
;MLEVKKVDSVTERNINKINRALERRKCDITGLLPGCDVDIARGEMGEIEEKVVEEEGLDYRDFIIPEIPSLSSSGGRRVIAADFDEFEWRVTDDDLNAGKSTVELKFFLRKGIYATSFLREIIKADSITCY
;
A
#
# COMPACT_ATOMS: atom_id res chain seq x y z
N MET A 1 6.57 -1.40 10.80
CA MET A 1 6.37 -1.47 9.34
C MET A 1 6.05 -2.93 9.00
N LEU A 2 5.08 -3.23 8.12
CA LEU A 2 4.92 -4.61 7.61
C LEU A 2 6.15 -4.93 6.77
N GLU A 3 7.07 -5.67 7.36
CA GLU A 3 8.29 -6.10 6.72
C GLU A 3 7.96 -7.27 5.79
N VAL A 4 8.16 -7.08 4.49
CA VAL A 4 7.95 -8.13 3.50
C VAL A 4 9.08 -9.14 3.65
N LYS A 5 8.81 -10.25 4.32
CA LYS A 5 9.82 -11.28 4.63
C LYS A 5 10.31 -12.04 3.40
N LYS A 6 9.47 -12.15 2.35
CA LYS A 6 9.76 -12.87 1.12
C LYS A 6 8.92 -12.34 -0.03
N VAL A 7 9.55 -12.13 -1.17
CA VAL A 7 8.91 -11.75 -2.42
C VAL A 7 9.11 -12.90 -3.41
N ASP A 8 8.04 -13.31 -4.08
CA ASP A 8 8.09 -14.34 -5.12
C ASP A 8 7.51 -13.76 -6.42
N SER A 9 8.30 -13.77 -7.50
CA SER A 9 7.81 -13.32 -8.81
C SER A 9 6.73 -14.27 -9.34
N VAL A 10 5.66 -13.70 -9.89
CA VAL A 10 4.58 -14.46 -10.52
C VAL A 10 4.94 -14.77 -11.97
N THR A 11 4.72 -16.01 -12.38
CA THR A 11 4.93 -16.53 -13.74
C THR A 11 3.74 -17.39 -14.11
N GLU A 12 3.59 -17.71 -15.40
CA GLU A 12 2.54 -18.62 -15.89
C GLU A 12 2.51 -19.97 -15.15
N ARG A 13 3.67 -20.44 -14.68
CA ARG A 13 3.80 -21.72 -13.96
C ARG A 13 3.24 -21.68 -12.54
N ASN A 14 3.27 -20.52 -11.87
CA ASN A 14 2.88 -20.41 -10.46
C ASN A 14 1.62 -19.56 -10.24
N ILE A 15 1.09 -18.88 -11.26
CA ILE A 15 -0.05 -17.95 -11.14
C ILE A 15 -1.27 -18.59 -10.46
N ASN A 16 -1.63 -19.82 -10.84
CA ASN A 16 -2.76 -20.55 -10.23
C ASN A 16 -2.54 -20.91 -8.76
N LYS A 17 -1.29 -21.05 -8.31
CA LYS A 17 -0.95 -21.29 -6.91
C LYS A 17 -1.00 -19.99 -6.12
N ILE A 18 -0.48 -18.90 -6.69
CA ILE A 18 -0.48 -17.58 -6.08
C ILE A 18 -1.91 -17.05 -5.94
N ASN A 19 -2.74 -17.16 -6.97
CA ASN A 19 -4.15 -16.74 -6.90
C ASN A 19 -4.91 -17.46 -5.77
N ARG A 20 -4.71 -18.78 -5.62
CA ARG A 20 -5.28 -19.54 -4.49
C ARG A 20 -4.73 -19.13 -3.13
N ALA A 21 -3.50 -18.60 -3.06
CA ALA A 21 -2.93 -18.06 -1.83
C ALA A 21 -3.53 -16.69 -1.49
N LEU A 22 -3.73 -15.84 -2.50
CA LEU A 22 -4.42 -14.53 -2.38
C LEU A 22 -5.86 -14.71 -1.90
N GLU A 23 -6.63 -15.62 -2.51
CA GLU A 23 -8.01 -15.94 -2.08
C GLU A 23 -8.09 -16.39 -0.62
N ARG A 24 -7.03 -17.05 -0.13
CA ARG A 24 -6.92 -17.53 1.26
C ARG A 24 -6.23 -16.53 2.19
N ARG A 25 -5.99 -15.30 1.74
CA ARG A 25 -5.27 -14.23 2.46
C ARG A 25 -3.92 -14.68 3.03
N LYS A 26 -3.17 -15.49 2.28
CA LYS A 26 -1.85 -16.04 2.69
C LYS A 26 -0.66 -15.28 2.12
N CYS A 27 -0.90 -14.37 1.18
CA CYS A 27 0.09 -13.47 0.61
C CYS A 27 -0.62 -12.21 0.14
N ASP A 28 0.15 -11.17 -0.17
CA ASP A 28 -0.36 -9.87 -0.61
C ASP A 28 0.40 -9.44 -1.88
N ILE A 29 -0.25 -8.64 -2.73
CA ILE A 29 0.40 -8.03 -3.89
C ILE A 29 1.27 -6.87 -3.42
N THR A 30 2.45 -6.72 -4.01
CA THR A 30 3.40 -5.66 -3.64
C THR A 30 3.75 -4.78 -4.83
N GLY A 31 4.12 -3.54 -4.55
CA GLY A 31 4.68 -2.58 -5.49
C GLY A 31 6.07 -2.16 -5.05
N LEU A 32 6.78 -1.51 -5.96
CA LEU A 32 8.11 -0.98 -5.76
C LEU A 32 8.12 0.13 -4.70
N LEU A 33 9.04 0.02 -3.74
CA LEU A 33 9.52 1.15 -2.95
C LEU A 33 10.92 1.48 -3.48
N PRO A 34 11.09 2.56 -4.27
CA PRO A 34 12.36 2.84 -4.95
C PRO A 34 13.55 2.95 -4.00
N GLY A 35 14.71 2.48 -4.46
CA GLY A 35 15.96 2.51 -3.73
C GLY A 35 17.10 1.90 -4.53
N CYS A 36 18.32 1.95 -3.98
CA CYS A 36 19.53 1.57 -4.72
C CYS A 36 19.74 0.06 -4.88
N ASP A 37 18.99 -0.77 -4.14
CA ASP A 37 19.11 -2.23 -4.15
C ASP A 37 17.72 -2.87 -3.94
N VAL A 38 16.95 -2.90 -5.02
CA VAL A 38 15.54 -3.34 -4.98
C VAL A 38 15.18 -4.26 -6.13
N ASP A 39 14.39 -5.29 -5.83
CA ASP A 39 13.82 -6.19 -6.82
C ASP A 39 12.66 -5.52 -7.58
N ILE A 40 12.86 -5.25 -8.86
CA ILE A 40 11.82 -4.73 -9.77
C ILE A 40 10.96 -5.91 -10.28
N ALA A 41 9.66 -5.66 -10.46
CA ALA A 41 8.77 -6.65 -11.06
C ALA A 41 9.18 -6.96 -12.52
N ARG A 42 8.60 -8.02 -13.11
CA ARG A 42 8.86 -8.42 -14.50
C ARG A 42 7.58 -8.34 -15.34
N GLY A 43 7.74 -8.25 -16.65
CA GLY A 43 6.63 -8.09 -17.60
C GLY A 43 5.95 -6.75 -17.42
N GLU A 44 4.65 -6.69 -17.73
CA GLU A 44 3.86 -5.46 -17.70
C GLU A 44 3.96 -4.69 -16.36
N MET A 45 3.96 -5.40 -15.23
CA MET A 45 4.07 -4.75 -13.91
C MET A 45 5.45 -4.09 -13.70
N GLY A 46 6.52 -4.69 -14.24
CA GLY A 46 7.86 -4.11 -14.21
C GLY A 46 7.98 -2.90 -15.12
N GLU A 47 7.39 -2.97 -16.31
CA GLU A 47 7.34 -1.85 -17.26
C GLU A 47 6.59 -0.64 -16.65
N ILE A 48 5.50 -0.88 -15.91
CA ILE A 48 4.79 0.18 -15.17
C ILE A 48 5.67 0.77 -14.07
N GLU A 49 6.37 -0.07 -13.29
CA GLU A 49 7.26 0.38 -12.22
C GLU A 49 8.41 1.25 -12.76
N GLU A 50 9.08 0.80 -13.82
CA GLU A 50 10.19 1.53 -14.46
C GLU A 50 9.69 2.85 -15.08
N LYS A 51 8.55 2.82 -15.78
CA LYS A 51 7.98 4.03 -16.39
C LYS A 51 7.70 5.12 -15.36
N VAL A 52 7.15 4.78 -14.19
CA VAL A 52 6.90 5.77 -13.13
C VAL A 52 8.21 6.34 -12.58
N VAL A 53 9.24 5.51 -12.38
CA VAL A 53 10.57 5.97 -11.93
C VAL A 53 11.19 6.93 -12.94
N GLU A 54 11.08 6.62 -14.24
CA GLU A 54 11.55 7.48 -15.34
C GLU A 54 10.76 8.79 -15.43
N GLU A 55 9.42 8.75 -15.29
CA GLU A 55 8.55 9.95 -15.31
C GLU A 55 8.84 10.92 -14.17
N GLU A 56 9.23 10.40 -13.00
CA GLU A 56 9.70 11.19 -11.86
C GLU A 56 11.16 11.68 -12.02
N GLY A 57 11.85 11.27 -13.09
CA GLY A 57 13.22 11.69 -13.41
C GLY A 57 14.28 11.13 -12.46
N LEU A 58 14.03 9.95 -11.88
CA LEU A 58 14.89 9.33 -10.88
C LEU A 58 15.77 8.24 -11.48
N ASP A 59 17.01 8.12 -11.00
CA ASP A 59 17.87 6.95 -11.16
C ASP A 59 17.97 6.20 -9.82
N TYR A 60 18.03 4.86 -9.84
CA TYR A 60 18.18 4.07 -8.61
C TYR A 60 19.43 4.45 -7.79
N ARG A 61 20.45 5.02 -8.41
CA ARG A 61 21.66 5.54 -7.75
C ARG A 61 21.41 6.83 -6.97
N ASP A 62 20.34 7.57 -7.26
CA ASP A 62 19.99 8.80 -6.52
C ASP A 62 19.63 8.50 -5.06
N PHE A 63 19.30 7.24 -4.75
CA PHE A 63 19.06 6.76 -3.39
C PHE A 63 20.35 6.44 -2.61
N ILE A 64 21.52 6.63 -3.21
CA ILE A 64 22.83 6.53 -2.54
C ILE A 64 23.29 7.94 -2.19
N ILE A 65 23.56 8.18 -0.91
CA ILE A 65 24.06 9.47 -0.38
C ILE A 65 25.47 9.23 0.18
N PRO A 66 26.53 9.38 -0.63
CA PRO A 66 27.90 9.06 -0.22
C PRO A 66 28.39 9.87 0.98
N GLU A 67 27.95 11.12 1.10
CA GLU A 67 28.36 12.04 2.16
C GLU A 67 27.77 11.63 3.52
N ILE A 68 26.57 11.03 3.51
CA ILE A 68 25.87 10.55 4.70
C ILE A 68 25.26 9.17 4.40
N PRO A 69 26.07 8.10 4.41
CA PRO A 69 25.62 6.77 3.98
C PRO A 69 24.38 6.25 4.70
N SER A 70 24.17 6.65 5.97
CA SER A 70 22.99 6.27 6.76
C SER A 70 21.67 6.83 6.25
N LEU A 71 21.69 7.82 5.37
CA LEU A 71 20.50 8.35 4.70
C LEU A 71 20.25 7.68 3.34
N SER A 72 21.17 6.84 2.86
CA SER A 72 20.95 6.05 1.66
C SER A 72 19.82 5.05 1.89
N SER A 73 19.02 4.79 0.86
CA SER A 73 17.88 3.87 0.92
C SER A 73 18.11 2.70 -0.04
N SER A 74 18.13 1.48 0.48
CA SER A 74 18.10 0.27 -0.34
C SER A 74 16.79 0.14 -1.12
N GLY A 75 15.69 0.72 -0.61
CA GLY A 75 14.35 0.50 -1.14
C GLY A 75 13.79 -0.84 -0.68
N GLY A 76 12.78 -1.33 -1.41
CA GLY A 76 12.17 -2.63 -1.13
C GLY A 76 10.85 -2.86 -1.85
N ARG A 77 10.05 -3.78 -1.32
CA ARG A 77 8.69 -4.04 -1.77
C ARG A 77 7.71 -3.68 -0.67
N ARG A 78 6.57 -3.09 -1.05
CA ARG A 78 5.50 -2.74 -0.12
C ARG A 78 4.16 -3.27 -0.61
N VAL A 79 3.36 -3.80 0.30
CA VAL A 79 1.98 -4.22 -0.01
C VAL A 79 1.17 -3.02 -0.51
N ILE A 80 0.51 -3.16 -1.67
CA ILE A 80 -0.24 -2.07 -2.32
C ILE A 80 -1.70 -1.99 -1.89
N ALA A 81 -2.27 -3.11 -1.47
CA ALA A 81 -3.65 -3.21 -1.04
C ALA A 81 -3.68 -3.84 0.37
N ALA A 82 -4.28 -3.12 1.30
CA ALA A 82 -4.36 -3.53 2.69
C ALA A 82 -5.75 -4.06 3.02
N ASP A 83 -5.83 -5.25 3.61
CA ASP A 83 -7.07 -5.75 4.18
C ASP A 83 -7.35 -5.10 5.54
N PHE A 84 -8.64 -5.06 5.88
CA PHE A 84 -9.15 -4.79 7.21
C PHE A 84 -10.00 -5.97 7.67
N ASP A 85 -10.07 -6.16 8.99
CA ASP A 85 -10.86 -7.20 9.63
C ASP A 85 -11.82 -6.58 10.65
N GLU A 86 -12.75 -7.38 11.18
CA GLU A 86 -13.68 -6.97 12.24
C GLU A 86 -14.46 -5.68 11.92
N PHE A 87 -14.96 -5.57 10.69
CA PHE A 87 -15.67 -4.39 10.22
C PHE A 87 -17.12 -4.33 10.71
N GLU A 88 -17.43 -3.30 11.47
CA GLU A 88 -18.76 -2.95 11.93
C GLU A 88 -19.01 -1.46 11.64
N TRP A 89 -20.26 -1.11 11.31
CA TRP A 89 -20.65 0.29 11.14
C TRP A 89 -22.07 0.52 11.63
N ARG A 90 -22.35 1.75 12.03
CA ARG A 90 -23.72 2.21 12.32
C ARG A 90 -23.89 3.69 11.98
N VAL A 91 -25.14 4.08 11.75
CA VAL A 91 -25.54 5.48 11.52
C VAL A 91 -26.36 5.93 12.72
N THR A 92 -26.05 7.13 13.19
CA THR A 92 -26.69 7.80 14.32
C THR A 92 -27.03 9.24 13.95
N ASP A 93 -27.93 9.88 14.69
CA ASP A 93 -28.18 11.32 14.52
C ASP A 93 -26.94 12.12 14.98
N ASP A 94 -26.62 13.20 14.27
CA ASP A 94 -25.48 14.05 14.62
C ASP A 94 -25.88 15.07 15.69
N ASP A 95 -25.45 14.81 16.93
CA ASP A 95 -25.72 15.68 18.08
C ASP A 95 -25.06 17.07 17.97
N LEU A 96 -24.05 17.23 17.12
CA LEU A 96 -23.32 18.48 16.92
C LEU A 96 -23.85 19.29 15.73
N ASN A 97 -24.43 18.61 14.74
CA ASN A 97 -24.96 19.23 13.53
C ASN A 97 -26.42 18.84 13.31
N ALA A 98 -27.33 19.68 13.82
CA ALA A 98 -28.77 19.45 13.71
C ALA A 98 -29.21 19.14 12.26
N GLY A 99 -29.94 18.03 12.09
CA GLY A 99 -30.45 17.56 10.80
C GLY A 99 -29.43 16.77 9.96
N LYS A 100 -28.25 16.46 10.50
CA LYS A 100 -27.26 15.57 9.88
C LYS A 100 -27.17 14.24 10.63
N SER A 101 -26.46 13.29 10.05
CA SER A 101 -26.18 11.98 10.63
C SER A 101 -24.67 11.76 10.79
N THR A 102 -24.29 11.04 11.82
CA THR A 102 -22.92 10.58 12.08
C THR A 102 -22.79 9.10 11.71
N VAL A 103 -21.70 8.73 11.04
CA VAL A 103 -21.33 7.34 10.75
C VAL A 103 -20.22 6.93 11.71
N GLU A 104 -20.45 5.88 12.48
CA GLU A 104 -19.42 5.26 13.31
C GLU A 104 -18.89 4.01 12.61
N LEU A 105 -17.56 3.89 12.54
CA LEU A 105 -16.87 2.75 11.94
C LEU A 105 -15.95 2.10 12.97
N LYS A 106 -15.97 0.77 13.04
CA LYS A 106 -15.04 -0.03 13.83
C LYS A 106 -14.42 -1.06 12.89
N PHE A 107 -13.10 -1.17 12.93
CA PHE A 107 -12.32 -2.10 12.12
C PHE A 107 -10.94 -2.30 12.72
N PHE A 108 -10.32 -3.43 12.40
CA PHE A 108 -8.94 -3.75 12.74
C PHE A 108 -8.02 -3.61 11.52
N LEU A 109 -6.85 -3.01 11.74
CA LEU A 109 -5.79 -2.89 10.75
C LEU A 109 -4.50 -3.54 11.25
N ARG A 110 -3.82 -4.28 10.36
CA ARG A 110 -2.48 -4.79 10.65
C ARG A 110 -1.48 -3.63 10.79
N LYS A 111 -0.42 -3.84 11.56
CA LYS A 111 0.60 -2.80 11.86
C LYS A 111 1.17 -2.18 10.58
N GLY A 112 1.23 -0.85 10.51
CA GLY A 112 1.81 -0.13 9.37
C GLY A 112 0.82 0.16 8.23
N ILE A 113 -0.45 -0.17 8.40
CA ILE A 113 -1.58 0.34 7.62
C ILE A 113 -2.23 1.48 8.42
N TYR A 114 -2.65 2.53 7.72
CA TYR A 114 -3.21 3.74 8.34
C TYR A 114 -4.73 3.77 8.19
N ALA A 115 -5.44 4.14 9.26
CA ALA A 115 -6.90 4.29 9.26
C ALA A 115 -7.36 5.34 8.24
N THR A 116 -6.59 6.42 8.07
CA THR A 116 -6.89 7.48 7.09
C THR A 116 -6.92 6.97 5.65
N SER A 117 -6.10 5.98 5.29
CA SER A 117 -6.17 5.34 3.97
C SER A 117 -7.49 4.61 3.74
N PHE A 118 -8.04 3.98 4.78
CA PHE A 118 -9.36 3.35 4.71
C PHE A 118 -10.47 4.40 4.66
N LEU A 119 -10.42 5.40 5.55
CA LEU A 119 -11.42 6.48 5.59
C LEU A 119 -11.49 7.28 4.28
N ARG A 120 -10.35 7.48 3.60
CA ARG A 120 -10.30 8.11 2.27
C ARG A 120 -11.21 7.40 1.28
N GLU A 121 -11.28 6.06 1.30
CA GLU A 121 -12.12 5.31 0.37
C GLU A 121 -13.60 5.34 0.72
N ILE A 122 -13.95 5.54 2.00
CA ILE A 122 -15.33 5.64 2.47
C ILE A 122 -15.88 7.06 2.27
N ILE A 123 -15.15 8.07 2.75
CA ILE A 123 -15.60 9.47 2.76
C ILE A 123 -15.52 10.07 1.35
N LYS A 124 -14.48 9.71 0.58
CA LYS A 124 -14.20 10.26 -0.77
C LYS A 124 -14.22 11.80 -0.79
N ALA A 125 -13.71 12.43 0.26
CA ALA A 125 -13.62 13.87 0.37
C ALA A 125 -12.64 14.46 -0.66
N ASP A 126 -12.93 15.69 -1.10
CA ASP A 126 -12.09 16.44 -2.03
C ASP A 126 -10.80 16.98 -1.39
N SER A 127 -10.72 17.03 -0.04
CA SER A 127 -9.58 17.58 0.71
C SER A 127 -8.98 16.58 1.69
N ILE A 128 -7.65 16.66 1.83
CA ILE A 128 -6.80 15.94 2.80
C ILE A 128 -7.13 16.30 4.27
N THR A 129 -7.87 17.38 4.51
CA THR A 129 -8.20 17.83 5.88
C THR A 129 -9.57 17.34 6.35
N CYS A 130 -10.27 16.55 5.54
CA CYS A 130 -11.67 16.19 5.75
C CYS A 130 -11.86 14.75 6.29
N TYR A 131 -10.90 14.23 7.04
CA TYR A 131 -10.95 12.92 7.69
C TYR A 131 -10.39 12.93 9.10
#